data_AF-A0A966PZF0-F1
#
_entry.id   AF-A0A966PZF0-F1
#
_cell.length_a   1.000
_cell.length_b   1.000
_cell.length_c   1.000
_cell.angle_alpha   90.00
_cell.angle_beta   90.00
_cell.angle_gamma   90.00
#
_symmetry.space_group_name_H-M   'P 1'
#
loop_
_entity.id
_entity.type
_entity.pdbx_description
1 polymer ?
#
loop_
_entity_poly.entity_id
_entity_poly.type
_entity_poly.pdbx_seq_one_letter_code
_entity_poly.pdbx_strand_id
1 'polypeptide(L)'
;FLDRIDNDGDYKPSNCKFSTRKENNNNKSNNFNITAFGETKTLAQWSEDKRCMVAVRTLWKRLSAGWEPEEAISKLAYESGRRYKPKKDSKFYNAFGESKTLFEWSKDKRCKPSYKMLWQRVEQLGWDIEDAIKNPIKTLSK
;
A
#
# COMPACT_ATOMS: atom_id res chain seq x y z
N PHE A 1 -17.01 2.18 30.02
CA PHE A 1 -17.13 0.79 30.54
C PHE A 1 -16.17 0.66 31.71
N LEU A 2 -16.54 -0.07 32.77
CA LEU A 2 -15.65 -0.33 33.90
C LEU A 2 -14.60 -1.34 33.45
N ASP A 3 -13.32 -0.98 33.54
CA ASP A 3 -12.17 -1.77 33.11
C ASP A 3 -11.09 -1.76 34.20
N ARG A 4 -10.11 -2.65 34.11
CA ARG A 4 -8.98 -2.69 35.06
C ARG A 4 -7.86 -1.74 34.63
N ILE A 5 -7.15 -1.18 35.60
CA ILE A 5 -5.93 -0.40 35.35
C ILE A 5 -4.79 -1.35 35.01
N ASP A 6 -4.59 -2.36 35.85
CA ASP A 6 -3.71 -3.49 35.65
C ASP A 6 -4.54 -4.74 35.32
N ASN A 7 -4.29 -5.31 34.15
CA ASN A 7 -5.08 -6.42 33.62
C ASN A 7 -4.83 -7.74 34.38
N ASP A 8 -3.68 -7.86 35.06
CA ASP A 8 -3.31 -9.05 35.85
C ASP A 8 -3.77 -8.95 37.33
N GLY A 9 -4.38 -7.82 37.72
CA GLY A 9 -4.86 -7.59 39.09
C GLY A 9 -6.35 -7.86 39.32
N ASP A 10 -6.75 -7.91 40.59
CA ASP A 10 -8.14 -8.11 41.02
C ASP A 10 -9.07 -6.92 40.72
N TYR A 11 -10.39 -7.16 40.68
CA TYR A 11 -11.41 -6.10 40.65
C TYR A 11 -11.56 -5.45 42.04
N LYS A 12 -10.72 -4.45 42.31
CA LYS A 12 -10.78 -3.60 43.52
C LYS A 12 -10.91 -2.12 43.14
N PRO A 13 -11.47 -1.25 44.02
CA PRO A 13 -11.67 0.16 43.70
C PRO A 13 -10.40 0.88 43.20
N SER A 14 -9.22 0.48 43.70
CA SER A 14 -7.93 1.03 43.29
C SER A 14 -7.37 0.48 41.97
N ASN A 15 -7.96 -0.60 41.43
CA ASN A 15 -7.58 -1.20 40.16
C ASN A 15 -8.68 -1.07 39.10
N CYS A 16 -9.75 -0.33 39.37
CA CYS A 16 -10.85 -0.11 38.42
C CYS A 16 -10.79 1.32 37.87
N LYS A 17 -10.93 1.46 36.54
CA LYS A 17 -11.08 2.75 35.86
C LYS A 17 -12.27 2.73 34.91
N PHE A 18 -12.82 3.91 34.64
CA PHE A 18 -13.74 4.07 33.52
C PHE A 18 -12.91 4.22 32.24
N SER A 19 -12.99 3.21 31.38
CA SER A 19 -12.32 3.21 30.08
C SER A 19 -13.31 3.32 28.94
N THR A 20 -12.83 3.94 27.86
CA THR A 20 -13.50 3.94 26.56
C THR A 20 -13.52 2.52 25.99
N ARG A 21 -14.43 2.28 25.04
CA ARG A 21 -14.51 0.99 24.34
C ARG A 21 -13.21 0.65 23.61
N LYS A 22 -12.48 1.66 23.14
CA LYS A 22 -11.17 1.53 22.48
C LYS A 22 -10.10 1.05 23.46
N GLU A 23 -10.02 1.68 24.64
CA GLU A 23 -9.06 1.31 25.69
C GLU A 23 -9.28 -0.12 26.20
N ASN A 24 -10.51 -0.48 26.53
CA ASN A 24 -10.83 -1.85 26.98
C ASN A 24 -10.52 -2.90 25.90
N ASN A 25 -10.75 -2.59 24.62
CA ASN A 25 -10.37 -3.49 23.54
C ASN A 25 -8.85 -3.63 23.38
N ASN A 26 -8.07 -2.59 23.66
CA ASN A 26 -6.60 -2.64 23.60
C ASN A 26 -5.98 -3.41 24.78
N ASN A 27 -6.63 -3.43 25.95
CA ASN A 27 -6.11 -4.09 27.16
C ASN A 27 -6.37 -5.61 27.20
N LYS A 28 -7.02 -6.20 26.18
CA LYS A 28 -7.31 -7.64 26.17
C LYS A 28 -6.04 -8.46 26.06
N SER A 29 -5.89 -9.47 26.93
CA SER A 29 -4.72 -10.36 26.97
C SER A 29 -4.54 -11.23 25.72
N ASN A 30 -5.58 -11.35 24.88
CA ASN A 30 -5.51 -12.05 23.59
C ASN A 30 -5.06 -11.16 22.43
N ASN A 31 -4.73 -9.89 22.67
CA ASN A 31 -4.21 -9.02 21.63
C ASN A 31 -2.78 -9.41 21.24
N PHE A 32 -2.48 -9.29 19.95
CA PHE A 32 -1.13 -9.48 19.42
C PHE A 32 -0.27 -8.29 19.86
N ASN A 33 0.47 -8.49 20.96
CA ASN A 33 1.43 -7.53 21.49
C ASN A 33 2.74 -7.66 20.73
N ILE A 34 3.23 -6.53 20.25
CA ILE A 34 4.45 -6.42 19.45
C ILE A 34 5.43 -5.59 20.26
N THR A 35 6.59 -6.16 20.55
CA THR A 35 7.71 -5.46 21.17
C THR A 35 8.60 -4.91 20.07
N ALA A 36 8.78 -3.59 20.02
CA ALA A 36 9.68 -2.92 19.10
C ALA A 36 10.20 -1.61 19.71
N PHE A 37 11.44 -1.22 19.42
CA PHE A 37 12.04 0.03 19.94
C PHE A 37 11.99 0.14 21.47
N GLY A 38 12.06 -1.01 22.18
CA GLY A 38 11.99 -1.07 23.64
C GLY A 38 10.58 -0.88 24.23
N GLU A 39 9.54 -0.75 23.41
CA GLU A 39 8.15 -0.61 23.84
C GLU A 39 7.31 -1.81 23.40
N THR A 40 6.35 -2.23 24.21
CA THR A 40 5.36 -3.26 23.84
C THR A 40 4.00 -2.60 23.64
N LYS A 41 3.44 -2.73 22.42
CA LYS A 41 2.13 -2.17 22.07
C LYS A 41 1.33 -3.17 21.24
N THR A 42 0.02 -3.00 21.19
CA THR A 42 -0.82 -3.76 20.26
C THR A 42 -0.55 -3.35 18.82
N LEU A 43 -0.89 -4.22 17.86
CA LEU A 43 -0.86 -3.89 16.43
C LEU A 43 -1.56 -2.57 16.08
N ALA A 44 -2.72 -2.30 16.70
CA ALA A 44 -3.48 -1.08 16.48
C ALA A 44 -2.73 0.15 17.00
N GLN A 45 -2.18 0.05 18.22
CA GLN A 45 -1.38 1.13 18.81
C GLN A 45 -0.11 1.41 18.00
N TRP A 46 0.59 0.39 17.51
CA TRP A 46 1.72 0.59 16.59
C TRP A 46 1.29 1.25 15.29
N SER A 47 0.14 0.89 14.72
CA SER A 47 -0.35 1.53 13.49
C SER A 47 -0.71 3.01 13.65
N GLU A 48 -0.99 3.46 14.87
CA GLU A 48 -1.25 4.86 15.22
C GLU A 48 0.03 5.60 15.66
N ASP A 49 1.13 4.88 15.89
CA ASP A 49 2.41 5.43 16.30
C ASP A 49 3.08 6.17 15.13
N LYS A 50 3.66 7.35 15.42
CA LYS A 50 4.34 8.18 14.42
C LYS A 50 5.54 7.49 13.76
N ARG A 51 6.12 6.48 14.41
CA ARG A 51 7.22 5.67 13.87
C ARG A 51 6.72 4.65 12.84
N CYS A 52 5.44 4.31 12.84
CA CYS A 52 4.88 3.35 11.90
C CYS A 52 4.64 3.99 10.54
N MET A 53 5.42 3.53 9.56
CA MET A 53 5.41 4.04 8.19
C MET A 53 4.45 3.29 7.27
N VAL A 54 3.63 2.38 7.83
CA VAL A 54 2.75 1.51 7.07
C VAL A 54 1.37 1.37 7.69
N ALA A 55 0.38 1.08 6.85
CA ALA A 55 -0.97 0.77 7.31
C ALA A 55 -0.99 -0.51 8.16
N VAL A 56 -1.91 -0.57 9.13
CA VAL A 56 -2.12 -1.71 10.06
C VAL A 56 -2.12 -3.08 9.36
N ARG A 57 -2.77 -3.17 8.18
CA ARG A 57 -2.84 -4.42 7.41
C ARG A 57 -1.49 -4.82 6.82
N THR A 58 -0.67 -3.85 6.43
CA THR A 58 0.69 -4.10 5.93
C THR A 58 1.60 -4.54 7.08
N LEU A 59 1.50 -3.88 8.24
CA LEU A 59 2.22 -4.27 9.44
C LEU A 59 1.90 -5.71 9.84
N TRP A 60 0.62 -6.07 9.90
CA TRP A 60 0.19 -7.45 10.18
C TRP A 60 0.77 -8.45 9.19
N LYS A 61 0.71 -8.15 7.88
CA LYS A 61 1.28 -9.05 6.85
C LYS A 61 2.79 -9.25 7.02
N ARG A 62 3.53 -8.21 7.39
CA ARG A 62 4.98 -8.30 7.62
C ARG A 62 5.30 -9.17 8.82
N LEU A 63 4.61 -8.95 9.93
CA LEU A 63 4.78 -9.74 11.15
C LEU A 63 4.39 -11.22 10.93
N SER A 64 3.27 -11.46 10.24
CA SER A 64 2.86 -12.83 9.86
C SER A 64 3.83 -13.50 8.88
N ALA A 65 4.61 -12.72 8.14
CA ALA A 65 5.67 -13.21 7.27
C ALA A 65 7.02 -13.34 7.99
N GLY A 66 7.06 -13.14 9.31
CA GLY A 66 8.27 -13.30 10.14
C GLY A 66 9.26 -12.14 10.04
N TRP A 67 8.81 -10.94 9.69
CA TRP A 67 9.66 -9.75 9.72
C TRP A 67 9.98 -9.33 11.15
N GLU A 68 11.18 -8.80 11.35
CA GLU A 68 11.56 -8.17 12.62
C GLU A 68 10.62 -6.98 12.92
N PRO A 69 10.11 -6.84 14.16
CA PRO A 69 9.13 -5.82 14.53
C PRO A 69 9.51 -4.39 14.15
N GLU A 70 10.73 -3.95 14.47
CA GLU A 70 11.24 -2.61 14.17
C GLU A 70 11.27 -2.35 12.66
N GLU A 71 11.70 -3.34 11.87
CA GLU A 71 11.73 -3.24 10.41
C GLU A 71 10.30 -3.23 9.84
N ALA A 72 9.43 -4.07 10.39
CA ALA A 72 8.04 -4.16 9.98
C ALA A 72 7.29 -2.85 10.18
N ILE A 73 7.62 -2.10 11.24
CA ILE A 73 7.05 -0.80 11.60
C ILE A 73 7.64 0.34 10.76
N SER A 74 8.97 0.40 10.65
CA SER A 74 9.67 1.58 10.10
C SER A 74 9.87 1.58 8.57
N LYS A 75 9.93 0.40 7.93
CA LYS A 75 10.24 0.33 6.49
C LYS A 75 9.06 0.77 5.63
N LEU A 76 9.26 1.68 4.68
CA LEU A 76 8.17 2.19 3.84
C LEU A 76 7.64 1.10 2.89
N ALA A 77 6.32 1.01 2.73
CA ALA A 77 5.71 0.03 1.83
C ALA A 77 6.08 0.27 0.35
N TYR A 78 6.41 1.51 -0.02
CA TYR A 78 6.73 1.89 -1.40
C TYR A 78 8.17 1.55 -1.83
N GLU A 79 9.08 1.28 -0.88
CA GLU A 79 10.43 0.81 -1.20
C GLU A 79 10.43 -0.66 -1.63
N SER A 80 9.42 -1.44 -1.20
CA SER A 80 9.13 -2.73 -1.81
C SER A 80 8.51 -2.50 -3.19
N GLY A 81 9.38 -2.22 -4.16
CA GLY A 81 9.03 -1.93 -5.54
C GLY A 81 8.13 -3.01 -6.12
N ARG A 82 6.81 -2.78 -6.08
CA ARG A 82 5.90 -3.36 -7.05
C ARG A 82 6.26 -2.75 -8.40
N ARG A 83 7.36 -3.23 -8.97
CA ARG A 83 7.67 -3.05 -10.38
C ARG A 83 6.46 -3.57 -11.12
N TYR A 84 5.89 -2.75 -11.99
CA TYR A 84 4.90 -3.22 -12.93
C TYR A 84 5.50 -4.46 -13.63
N LYS A 85 4.82 -5.59 -13.51
CA LYS A 85 5.13 -6.79 -14.28
C LYS A 85 3.97 -6.99 -15.26
N PRO A 86 4.22 -7.03 -16.57
CA PRO A 86 3.16 -7.34 -17.52
C PRO A 86 2.63 -8.75 -17.23
N LYS A 87 1.33 -8.96 -17.50
CA LYS A 87 0.75 -10.31 -17.47
C LYS A 87 1.42 -11.16 -18.56
N LYS A 88 1.48 -12.49 -18.37
CA LYS A 88 2.10 -13.43 -19.32
C LYS A 88 1.62 -13.23 -20.77
N ASP A 89 0.34 -12.92 -20.94
CA ASP A 89 -0.31 -12.77 -22.25
C ASP A 89 -0.47 -11.30 -22.68
N SER A 90 0.35 -10.39 -22.13
CA SER A 90 0.29 -8.97 -22.52
C SER A 90 0.81 -8.81 -23.94
N LYS A 91 0.10 -8.01 -24.75
CA LYS A 91 0.52 -7.67 -26.11
C LYS A 91 1.66 -6.65 -26.08
N PHE A 92 2.69 -6.91 -26.89
CA PHE A 92 3.84 -6.03 -27.07
C PHE A 92 3.78 -5.35 -28.44
N TYR A 93 4.26 -4.11 -28.49
CA TYR A 93 4.21 -3.26 -29.67
C TYR A 93 5.61 -2.70 -29.92
N ASN A 94 6.07 -2.88 -31.16
CA ASN A 94 7.40 -2.46 -31.59
C ASN A 94 7.35 -1.01 -32.07
N ALA A 95 8.11 -0.13 -31.43
CA ALA A 95 8.24 1.28 -31.79
C ALA A 95 9.63 1.78 -31.40
N PHE A 96 10.25 2.65 -32.21
CA PHE A 96 11.57 3.23 -31.91
C PHE A 96 12.67 2.19 -31.65
N GLY A 97 12.60 1.02 -32.30
CA GLY A 97 13.54 -0.08 -32.10
C GLY A 97 13.38 -0.84 -30.77
N GLU A 98 12.34 -0.53 -29.99
CA GLU A 98 12.04 -1.19 -28.72
C GLU A 98 10.70 -1.91 -28.79
N SER A 99 10.55 -2.99 -28.01
CA SER A 99 9.29 -3.72 -27.86
C SER A 99 8.78 -3.58 -26.43
N LYS A 100 7.62 -2.94 -26.26
CA LYS A 100 7.01 -2.65 -24.96
C LYS A 100 5.50 -2.84 -25.00
N THR A 101 4.89 -3.05 -23.84
CA THR A 101 3.43 -3.01 -23.71
C THR A 101 2.89 -1.60 -23.86
N LEU A 102 1.59 -1.44 -24.18
CA LEU A 102 0.95 -0.11 -24.18
C LEU A 102 1.07 0.61 -22.83
N PHE A 103 1.05 -0.14 -21.72
CA PHE A 103 1.21 0.45 -20.40
C PHE A 103 2.63 1.02 -20.23
N GLU A 104 3.66 0.26 -20.59
CA GLU A 104 5.05 0.71 -20.55
C GLU A 104 5.28 1.89 -21.51
N TRP A 105 4.73 1.83 -22.73
CA TRP A 105 4.74 2.97 -23.64
C TRP A 105 4.06 4.19 -23.03
N SER A 106 2.91 4.05 -22.35
CA SER A 106 2.24 5.17 -21.68
C SER A 106 3.02 5.79 -20.51
N LYS A 107 4.03 5.08 -19.99
CA LYS A 107 4.94 5.57 -18.94
C LYS A 107 6.25 6.09 -19.52
N ASP A 108 6.52 5.81 -20.78
CA ASP A 108 7.71 6.29 -21.47
C ASP A 108 7.65 7.81 -21.64
N LYS A 109 8.79 8.48 -21.42
CA LYS A 109 8.90 9.93 -21.54
C LYS A 109 8.60 10.44 -22.96
N ARG A 110 8.77 9.58 -23.97
CA ARG A 110 8.47 9.87 -25.38
C ARG A 110 6.96 9.87 -25.67
N CYS A 111 6.16 9.22 -24.82
CA CYS A 111 4.73 9.11 -25.01
C CYS A 111 4.00 10.34 -24.49
N LYS A 112 3.44 11.11 -25.42
CA LYS A 112 2.59 12.27 -25.12
C LYS A 112 1.15 11.90 -24.74
N PRO A 113 0.48 10.92 -25.39
CA PRO A 113 -0.89 10.58 -25.04
C PRO A 113 -0.99 9.67 -23.80
N SER A 114 -2.18 9.66 -23.19
CA SER A 114 -2.49 8.75 -22.09
C SER A 114 -2.63 7.29 -22.56
N TYR A 115 -2.50 6.33 -21.63
CA TYR A 115 -2.71 4.90 -21.90
C TYR A 115 -4.02 4.61 -22.63
N LYS A 116 -5.13 5.22 -22.18
CA LYS A 116 -6.45 5.02 -22.78
C LYS A 116 -6.47 5.45 -24.25
N MET A 117 -5.77 6.53 -24.56
CA MET A 117 -5.68 7.05 -25.92
C MET A 117 -4.81 6.17 -26.82
N LEU A 118 -3.66 5.72 -26.30
CA LEU A 118 -2.83 4.74 -27.02
C LEU A 118 -3.61 3.48 -27.35
N TRP A 119 -4.34 2.94 -26.38
CA TRP A 119 -5.18 1.76 -26.57
C TRP A 119 -6.28 2.00 -27.61
N GLN A 120 -7.00 3.13 -27.55
CA GLN A 120 -8.01 3.47 -28.54
C GLN A 120 -7.42 3.54 -29.96
N ARG A 121 -6.28 4.22 -30.14
CA ARG A 121 -5.66 4.38 -31.45
C ARG A 121 -5.19 3.06 -32.03
N VAL A 122 -4.47 2.27 -31.24
CA VAL A 122 -3.82 1.05 -31.73
C VAL A 122 -4.82 -0.11 -31.85
N GLU A 123 -5.71 -0.28 -30.88
CA GLU A 123 -6.62 -1.44 -30.84
C GLU A 123 -7.99 -1.17 -31.48
N GLN A 124 -8.52 0.07 -31.44
CA GLN A 124 -9.84 0.37 -32.02
C GLN A 124 -9.74 1.01 -33.41
N LEU A 125 -8.77 1.90 -33.62
CA LEU A 125 -8.62 2.65 -34.88
C LEU A 125 -7.53 2.08 -35.80
N GLY A 126 -6.78 1.08 -35.35
CA GLY A 126 -5.74 0.42 -36.15
C GLY A 126 -4.54 1.31 -36.51
N TRP A 127 -4.24 2.33 -35.71
CA TRP A 127 -3.10 3.21 -35.93
C TRP A 127 -1.78 2.49 -35.71
N ASP A 128 -0.76 2.90 -36.46
CA ASP A 128 0.62 2.53 -36.14
C ASP A 128 1.02 3.05 -34.76
N ILE A 129 1.79 2.23 -34.03
CA ILE A 129 2.17 2.53 -32.65
C ILE A 129 3.09 3.75 -32.54
N GLU A 130 3.99 4.00 -33.50
CA GLU A 130 4.86 5.18 -33.45
C GLU A 130 4.05 6.46 -33.63
N ASP A 131 3.12 6.45 -34.59
CA ASP A 131 2.22 7.58 -34.83
C ASP A 131 1.27 7.80 -33.67
N ALA A 132 0.80 6.71 -33.05
CA ALA A 132 -0.02 6.76 -31.86
C ALA A 132 0.73 7.42 -30.68
N ILE A 133 2.03 7.18 -30.51
CA ILE A 133 2.87 7.75 -29.44
C ILE A 133 3.20 9.23 -29.68
N LYS A 134 3.49 9.63 -30.93
CA LYS A 134 3.99 10.98 -31.28
C LYS A 134 2.92 12.07 -31.22
N ASN A 135 1.66 11.74 -31.51
CA ASN A 135 0.60 12.73 -31.78
C ASN A 135 -0.26 13.05 -30.55
N PRO A 136 -0.08 14.17 -29.83
CA PRO A 136 -1.05 14.60 -28.83
C PRO A 136 -2.33 15.11 -29.52
N ILE A 137 -3.52 14.83 -28.97
CA ILE A 137 -4.77 15.39 -29.52
C ILE A 137 -4.75 16.92 -29.37
N LYS A 138 -5.07 17.63 -30.44
CA LYS A 138 -5.66 18.99 -30.36
C LYS A 138 -7.00 18.82 -29.65
N THR A 139 -7.10 19.23 -28.39
CA THR A 139 -8.37 19.26 -27.66
C THR A 139 -9.45 19.80 -28.59
N LEU A 140 -10.45 18.97 -28.91
CA LEU A 140 -11.68 19.47 -29.53
C LEU A 140 -12.22 20.51 -28.56
N SER A 141 -12.08 21.79 -28.93
CA SER A 141 -12.75 22.89 -28.25
C SER A 141 -14.24 22.59 -28.31
N LYS A 142 -14.87 22.51 -27.13
CA LYS A 142 -16.32 22.63 -27.03
C LYS A 142 -16.74 24.03 -27.45
#